data_AF-A0A1V4T062-F1
#
_entry.id   AF-A0A1V4T062-F1
#
_cell.length_a   1.000
_cell.length_b   1.000
_cell.length_c   1.000
_cell.angle_alpha   90.00
_cell.angle_beta   90.00
_cell.angle_gamma   90.00
#
_symmetry.space_group_name_H-M   'P 1'
#
loop_
_entity.id
_entity.type
_entity.pdbx_description
1 polymer ?
#
loop_
_entity_poly.entity_id
_entity_poly.type
_entity_poly.pdbx_seq_one_letter_code
_entity_poly.pdbx_strand_id
1 'polypeptide(L)'
;EQRKALRLNATGEDGYKPLPESVRALFPDAFEESELGWVPEGWGLKAVSDAITVNPKVKLTKGTVAKFVDMKALPTSGYSIEDVSEKAYSGGAKFEKNDILLARITPCLQNGKTGFVDFLDDEAVGFGSTEFIVLRGNERLDATYVACLARDESFRLHAM
;
A
#
# COMPACT_ATOMS: atom_id res chain seq x y z
N GLU A 1 5.25 -23.36 -25.73
CA GLU A 1 6.08 -22.87 -26.85
C GLU A 1 6.64 -21.46 -26.62
N GLN A 2 5.87 -20.36 -26.75
CA GLN A 2 6.41 -18.98 -26.64
C GLN A 2 7.11 -18.62 -25.31
N ARG A 3 6.61 -19.07 -24.14
CA ARG A 3 7.25 -18.81 -22.83
C ARG A 3 8.55 -19.59 -22.62
N LYS A 4 8.69 -20.78 -23.24
CA LYS A 4 9.94 -21.56 -23.23
C LYS A 4 11.00 -20.85 -24.06
N ALA A 5 10.62 -20.31 -25.22
CA ALA A 5 11.49 -19.49 -26.06
C ALA A 5 11.91 -18.17 -25.36
N LEU A 6 11.00 -17.52 -24.62
CA LEU A 6 11.31 -16.31 -23.85
C LEU A 6 12.29 -16.59 -22.68
N ARG A 7 12.14 -17.73 -22.00
CA ARG A 7 13.11 -18.20 -20.98
C ARG A 7 14.45 -18.58 -21.59
N LEU A 8 14.47 -19.18 -22.79
CA LEU A 8 15.71 -19.49 -23.50
C LEU A 8 16.46 -18.21 -23.92
N ASN A 9 15.73 -17.18 -24.36
CA ASN A 9 16.30 -15.90 -24.74
C ASN A 9 16.79 -15.08 -23.53
N ALA A 10 16.20 -15.25 -22.35
CA ALA A 10 16.66 -14.60 -21.11
C ALA A 10 17.84 -15.34 -20.44
N THR A 11 18.15 -16.56 -20.89
CA THR A 11 19.25 -17.39 -20.38
C THR A 11 20.44 -17.46 -21.34
N GLY A 12 20.31 -16.87 -22.53
CA GLY A 12 21.37 -16.74 -23.53
C GLY A 12 21.97 -15.33 -23.50
N GLU A 13 23.27 -15.30 -23.22
CA GLU A 13 24.19 -14.14 -23.25
C GLU A 13 24.13 -13.20 -22.03
N ASP A 14 25.18 -13.33 -21.21
CA ASP A 14 25.63 -12.50 -20.09
C ASP A 14 24.87 -12.54 -18.75
N GLY A 15 25.34 -13.42 -17.87
CA GLY A 15 25.32 -13.16 -16.41
C GLY A 15 24.01 -13.41 -15.67
N TYR A 16 23.00 -14.02 -16.29
CA TYR A 16 21.77 -14.39 -15.58
C TYR A 16 22.06 -15.40 -14.46
N LYS A 17 22.09 -14.91 -13.22
CA LYS A 17 22.13 -15.73 -12.02
C LYS A 17 20.70 -15.82 -11.48
N PRO A 18 20.07 -17.01 -11.47
CA PRO A 18 18.73 -17.13 -10.89
C PRO A 18 18.77 -16.72 -9.42
N LEU A 19 17.62 -16.29 -8.90
CA LEU A 19 17.47 -16.04 -7.47
C LEU A 19 17.93 -17.28 -6.68
N PRO A 20 18.55 -17.09 -5.50
CA PRO A 20 18.92 -18.20 -4.63
C PRO A 20 17.77 -19.17 -4.44
N GLU A 21 18.06 -20.46 -4.32
CA GLU A 21 17.04 -21.50 -4.13
C GLU A 21 16.14 -21.21 -2.93
N SER A 22 16.71 -20.71 -1.84
CA SER A 22 15.97 -20.29 -0.65
C SER A 22 14.92 -19.20 -0.92
N VAL A 23 15.16 -18.32 -1.90
CA VAL A 23 14.21 -17.28 -2.30
C VAL A 23 13.19 -17.84 -3.28
N ARG A 24 13.62 -18.68 -4.24
CA ARG A 24 12.71 -19.31 -5.22
C ARG A 24 11.67 -20.19 -4.53
N ALA A 25 12.06 -20.91 -3.48
CA ALA A 25 11.17 -21.74 -2.69
C ALA A 25 10.08 -20.96 -1.92
N LEU A 26 10.17 -19.62 -1.84
CA LEU A 26 9.13 -18.77 -1.22
C LEU A 26 7.93 -18.52 -2.15
N PHE A 27 8.03 -18.86 -3.44
CA PHE A 27 7.00 -18.59 -4.43
C PHE A 27 6.49 -19.89 -5.06
N PRO A 28 5.20 -19.96 -5.45
CA PRO A 28 4.69 -21.07 -6.26
C PRO A 28 5.46 -21.19 -7.57
N ASP A 29 5.71 -22.43 -8.01
CA ASP A 29 6.38 -22.72 -9.28
C ASP A 29 5.41 -22.95 -10.45
N ALA A 30 4.11 -22.96 -10.16
CA ALA A 30 3.01 -23.10 -11.12
C ALA A 30 1.96 -21.97 -11.00
N PHE A 31 1.10 -21.91 -12.01
CA PHE A 31 -0.03 -20.98 -12.10
C PHE A 31 -1.30 -21.78 -12.38
N GLU A 32 -2.43 -21.27 -11.92
CA GLU A 32 -3.77 -21.80 -12.18
C GLU A 32 -4.69 -20.72 -12.76
N GLU A 33 -5.76 -21.14 -13.44
CA GLU A 33 -6.74 -20.22 -14.03
C GLU A 33 -7.78 -19.83 -12.98
N SER A 34 -8.05 -18.52 -12.87
CA SER A 34 -9.05 -17.94 -11.98
C SER A 34 -9.97 -16.99 -12.75
N GLU A 35 -10.99 -16.45 -12.09
CA GLU A 35 -11.89 -15.44 -12.66
C GLU A 35 -11.16 -14.15 -13.09
N LEU A 36 -9.99 -13.87 -12.52
CA LEU A 36 -9.12 -12.73 -12.89
C LEU A 36 -7.99 -13.12 -13.87
N GLY A 37 -8.05 -14.33 -14.44
CA GLY A 37 -7.02 -14.90 -15.29
C GLY A 37 -6.01 -15.77 -14.54
N TRP A 38 -4.81 -15.92 -15.09
CA TRP A 38 -3.77 -16.80 -14.54
C TRP A 38 -3.13 -16.20 -13.28
N VAL A 39 -3.28 -16.88 -12.15
CA VAL A 39 -2.69 -16.51 -10.85
C VAL A 39 -1.73 -17.59 -10.37
N PRO A 40 -0.75 -17.29 -9.49
CA PRO A 40 0.10 -18.33 -8.93
C PRO A 40 -0.72 -19.35 -8.15
N GLU A 41 -0.33 -20.62 -8.23
CA GLU A 41 -1.06 -21.70 -7.56
C GLU A 41 -1.23 -21.43 -6.06
N GLY A 42 -2.46 -21.62 -5.55
CA GLY A 42 -2.79 -21.41 -4.14
C GLY A 42 -3.17 -19.97 -3.77
N TRP A 43 -3.22 -19.05 -4.74
CA TRP A 43 -3.70 -17.69 -4.50
C TRP A 43 -5.23 -17.65 -4.41
N GLY A 44 -5.75 -17.12 -3.31
CA GLY A 44 -7.18 -16.91 -3.12
C GLY A 44 -7.62 -15.52 -3.57
N LEU A 45 -8.78 -15.45 -4.23
CA LEU A 45 -9.43 -14.17 -4.58
C LEU A 45 -10.20 -13.62 -3.38
N LYS A 46 -10.03 -12.32 -3.10
CA LYS A 46 -10.76 -11.60 -2.06
C LYS A 46 -11.06 -10.17 -2.49
N ALA A 47 -12.22 -9.65 -2.09
CA ALA A 47 -12.51 -8.23 -2.19
C ALA A 47 -11.58 -7.42 -1.28
N VAL A 48 -11.19 -6.22 -1.70
CA VAL A 48 -10.32 -5.33 -0.90
C VAL A 48 -10.92 -5.04 0.47
N SER A 49 -12.23 -4.85 0.55
CA SER A 49 -12.97 -4.63 1.81
C SER A 49 -12.83 -5.77 2.81
N ASP A 50 -12.60 -6.99 2.33
CA ASP A 50 -12.46 -8.20 3.16
C ASP A 50 -10.99 -8.52 3.42
N ALA A 51 -10.09 -7.95 2.62
CA ALA A 51 -8.67 -8.22 2.64
C ALA A 51 -7.88 -7.24 3.52
N ILE A 52 -8.32 -5.98 3.60
CA ILE A 52 -7.66 -4.92 4.37
C ILE A 52 -8.69 -4.12 5.18
N THR A 53 -8.24 -3.37 6.19
CA THR A 53 -9.13 -2.46 6.93
C THR A 53 -9.10 -1.07 6.30
N VAL A 54 -10.26 -0.57 5.88
CA VAL A 54 -10.43 0.79 5.36
C VAL A 54 -11.00 1.69 6.45
N ASN A 55 -10.35 2.84 6.68
CA ASN A 55 -10.66 3.81 7.72
C ASN A 55 -10.79 3.19 9.12
N PRO A 56 -9.71 2.58 9.66
CA PRO A 56 -9.72 1.98 10.99
C PRO A 56 -10.18 2.97 12.07
N LYS A 57 -10.90 2.45 13.07
CA LYS A 57 -11.36 3.27 14.20
C LYS A 57 -10.22 3.47 15.20
N VAL A 58 -9.54 4.60 15.08
CA VAL A 58 -8.47 5.01 16.02
C VAL A 58 -9.01 6.02 17.03
N LYS A 59 -8.54 5.97 18.28
CA LYS A 59 -8.91 6.94 19.33
C LYS A 59 -7.88 8.08 19.39
N LEU A 60 -8.37 9.31 19.33
CA LEU A 60 -7.59 10.53 19.59
C LEU A 60 -8.53 11.58 20.19
N THR A 61 -8.17 12.11 21.35
CA THR A 61 -9.01 13.07 22.09
C THR A 61 -8.84 14.47 21.51
N LYS A 62 -9.95 15.22 21.38
CA LYS A 62 -9.88 16.61 20.91
C LYS A 62 -8.99 17.45 21.83
N GLY A 63 -8.16 18.30 21.25
CA GLY A 63 -7.19 19.12 21.97
C GLY A 63 -5.85 18.42 22.24
N THR A 64 -5.76 17.09 22.09
CA THR A 64 -4.48 16.37 22.22
C THR A 64 -3.52 16.81 21.11
N VAL A 65 -2.32 17.25 21.49
CA VAL A 65 -1.25 17.55 20.53
C VAL A 65 -0.71 16.22 19.99
N ALA A 66 -0.72 16.07 18.67
CA ALA A 66 -0.24 14.88 17.99
C ALA A 66 0.37 15.24 16.62
N LYS A 67 1.04 14.27 15.98
CA LYS A 67 1.58 14.46 14.64
C LYS A 67 0.45 14.71 13.64
N PHE A 68 0.64 15.71 12.79
CA PHE A 68 -0.30 16.16 11.79
C PHE A 68 0.32 16.07 10.39
N VAL A 69 -0.38 15.35 9.50
CA VAL A 69 -0.04 15.23 8.08
C VAL A 69 -1.03 16.05 7.25
N ASP A 70 -0.51 17.08 6.59
CA ASP A 70 -1.27 17.89 5.63
C ASP A 70 -1.39 17.15 4.28
N MET A 71 -2.36 17.53 3.45
CA MET A 71 -2.47 17.03 2.08
C MET A 71 -1.19 17.28 1.28
N LYS A 72 -0.45 18.37 1.51
CA LYS A 72 0.81 18.64 0.80
C LYS A 72 1.95 17.68 1.16
N ALA A 73 1.89 17.04 2.32
CA ALA A 73 2.92 16.14 2.83
C ALA A 73 2.93 14.76 2.16
N LEU A 74 1.83 14.37 1.50
CA LEU A 74 1.78 13.12 0.76
C LEU A 74 2.54 13.25 -0.58
N PRO A 75 3.43 12.31 -0.92
CA PRO A 75 4.15 12.36 -2.18
C PRO A 75 3.32 11.79 -3.35
N THR A 76 3.63 12.23 -4.56
CA THR A 76 3.11 11.65 -5.82
C THR A 76 3.99 10.50 -6.34
N SER A 77 5.20 10.33 -5.79
CA SER A 77 6.17 9.27 -6.11
C SER A 77 6.91 8.83 -4.84
N GLY A 78 7.19 7.53 -4.68
CA GLY A 78 7.76 7.00 -3.41
C GLY A 78 6.78 7.14 -2.24
N TYR A 79 7.03 6.60 -1.06
CA TYR A 79 6.00 6.53 0.00
C TYR A 79 6.25 7.43 1.20
N SER A 80 7.41 8.09 1.24
CA SER A 80 7.84 8.86 2.39
C SER A 80 6.97 10.11 2.59
N ILE A 81 6.42 10.26 3.78
CA ILE A 81 5.67 11.44 4.18
C ILE A 81 6.65 12.50 4.69
N GLU A 82 6.65 13.67 4.08
CA GLU A 82 7.52 14.78 4.43
C GLU A 82 6.76 15.87 5.21
N ASP A 83 7.45 16.84 5.81
CA ASP A 83 6.84 18.01 6.48
C ASP A 83 5.78 17.68 7.56
N VAL A 84 5.99 16.61 8.34
CA VAL A 84 5.11 16.27 9.46
C VAL A 84 5.21 17.33 10.55
N SER A 85 4.08 17.92 10.92
CA SER A 85 3.99 18.93 11.98
C SER A 85 3.32 18.38 13.23
N GLU A 86 3.23 19.18 14.31
CA GLU A 86 2.40 18.85 15.47
C GLU A 86 1.29 19.87 15.62
N LYS A 87 0.07 19.39 15.87
CA LYS A 87 -1.12 20.23 16.07
C LYS A 87 -2.03 19.61 17.11
N ALA A 88 -2.80 20.46 17.81
CA ALA A 88 -3.89 19.98 18.65
C ALA A 88 -4.99 19.37 17.76
N TYR A 89 -5.38 18.14 18.04
CA TYR A 89 -6.41 17.44 17.27
C TYR A 89 -7.75 18.16 17.35
N SER A 90 -8.23 18.63 16.21
CA SER A 90 -9.52 19.32 16.06
C SER A 90 -10.49 18.58 15.14
N GLY A 91 -10.02 17.54 14.45
CA GLY A 91 -10.76 16.77 13.45
C GLY A 91 -9.80 16.26 12.37
N GLY A 92 -10.26 15.35 11.51
CA GLY A 92 -9.44 14.74 10.45
C GLY A 92 -9.42 13.22 10.49
N ALA A 93 -8.80 12.62 9.47
CA ALA A 93 -8.49 11.20 9.47
C ALA A 93 -7.45 10.91 10.54
N LYS A 94 -7.61 9.79 11.27
CA LYS A 94 -6.67 9.33 12.30
C LYS A 94 -5.99 8.06 11.81
N PHE A 95 -4.72 7.93 12.12
CA PHE A 95 -3.89 6.83 11.65
C PHE A 95 -2.82 6.49 12.69
N GLU A 96 -2.30 5.28 12.59
CA GLU A 96 -1.21 4.75 13.41
C GLU A 96 -0.04 4.37 12.52
N LYS A 97 1.05 3.93 13.13
CA LYS A 97 2.20 3.38 12.40
C LYS A 97 1.76 2.25 11.47
N ASN A 98 2.40 2.18 10.30
CA ASN A 98 2.14 1.24 9.21
C ASN A 98 0.81 1.44 8.45
N ASP A 99 0.04 2.49 8.76
CA ASP A 99 -1.10 2.87 7.91
C ASP A 99 -0.63 3.49 6.60
N ILE A 100 -1.46 3.35 5.57
CA ILE A 100 -1.28 4.01 4.27
C ILE A 100 -2.30 5.12 4.16
N LEU A 101 -1.84 6.33 3.89
CA LEU A 101 -2.68 7.49 3.65
C LEU A 101 -2.87 7.68 2.16
N LEU A 102 -4.10 7.54 1.68
CA LEU A 102 -4.49 7.77 0.29
C LEU A 102 -5.34 9.04 0.21
N ALA A 103 -4.97 9.99 -0.66
CA ALA A 103 -5.79 11.17 -0.91
C ALA A 103 -7.04 10.79 -1.72
N ARG A 104 -8.23 11.19 -1.27
CA ARG A 104 -9.51 10.92 -1.96
C ARG A 104 -9.93 12.02 -2.95
N ILE A 105 -9.40 13.23 -2.81
CA ILE A 105 -9.80 14.39 -3.62
C ILE A 105 -9.03 14.46 -4.95
N THR A 106 -9.70 14.83 -6.04
CA THR A 106 -9.09 15.07 -7.35
C THR A 106 -8.47 16.48 -7.40
N PRO A 107 -7.25 16.67 -7.96
CA PRO A 107 -6.45 15.72 -8.74
C PRO A 107 -5.51 14.82 -7.91
N CYS A 108 -5.51 14.91 -6.59
CA CYS A 108 -4.56 14.16 -5.74
C CYS A 108 -4.71 12.64 -5.89
N LEU A 109 -5.96 12.13 -5.95
CA LEU A 109 -6.22 10.72 -6.19
C LEU A 109 -5.64 10.24 -7.54
N GLN A 110 -5.87 10.99 -8.63
CA GLN A 110 -5.34 10.66 -9.95
C GLN A 110 -3.81 10.66 -9.97
N ASN A 111 -3.21 11.63 -9.30
CA ASN A 111 -1.76 11.77 -9.16
C ASN A 111 -1.13 10.74 -8.20
N GLY A 112 -1.91 9.79 -7.65
CA GLY A 112 -1.40 8.73 -6.80
C GLY A 112 -0.84 9.20 -5.47
N LYS A 113 -1.36 10.32 -4.95
CA LYS A 113 -0.88 10.93 -3.72
C LYS A 113 -1.13 9.99 -2.54
N THR A 114 -0.06 9.33 -2.11
CA THR A 114 -0.09 8.19 -1.19
C THR A 114 1.12 8.25 -0.28
N GLY A 115 0.95 8.09 1.02
CA GLY A 115 2.04 8.07 1.99
C GLY A 115 1.99 6.86 2.93
N PHE A 116 3.14 6.37 3.33
CA PHE A 116 3.31 5.31 4.32
C PHE A 116 3.68 5.94 5.67
N VAL A 117 2.94 5.59 6.72
CA VAL A 117 3.17 6.13 8.07
C VAL A 117 4.27 5.33 8.77
N ASP A 118 5.53 5.72 8.53
CA ASP A 118 6.73 5.13 9.14
C ASP A 118 7.39 5.99 10.22
N PHE A 119 6.95 7.24 10.37
CA PHE A 119 7.50 8.23 11.31
C PHE A 119 6.88 8.20 12.72
N LEU A 120 5.84 7.38 12.94
CA LEU A 120 5.19 7.24 14.24
C LEU A 120 5.82 6.11 15.06
N ASP A 121 5.88 6.30 16.37
CA ASP A 121 6.14 5.21 17.32
C ASP A 121 4.95 4.25 17.40
N ASP A 122 5.17 3.02 17.88
CA ASP A 122 4.17 1.93 17.81
C ASP A 122 2.84 2.25 18.52
N GLU A 123 2.87 3.04 19.58
CA GLU A 123 1.67 3.44 20.36
C GLU A 123 1.16 4.85 19.99
N ALA A 124 1.85 5.56 19.09
CA ALA A 124 1.51 6.92 18.74
C ALA A 124 0.39 6.96 17.69
N VAL A 125 -0.51 7.92 17.87
CA VAL A 125 -1.59 8.22 16.92
C VAL A 125 -1.31 9.55 16.25
N GLY A 126 -1.36 9.55 14.92
CA GLY A 126 -1.35 10.77 14.11
C GLY A 126 -2.74 11.11 13.59
N PHE A 127 -2.86 12.31 13.05
CA PHE A 127 -4.03 12.72 12.30
C PHE A 127 -3.66 13.55 11.08
N GLY A 128 -4.60 13.76 10.17
CA GLY A 128 -4.35 14.51 8.95
C GLY A 128 -5.61 15.07 8.33
N SER A 129 -5.52 15.41 7.05
CA SER A 129 -6.65 15.91 6.27
C SER A 129 -7.90 15.02 6.41
N THR A 130 -9.08 15.62 6.39
CA THR A 130 -10.36 14.87 6.25
C THR A 130 -10.50 14.17 4.90
N GLU A 131 -9.66 14.56 3.94
CA GLU A 131 -9.62 14.01 2.59
C GLU A 131 -8.68 12.81 2.46
N PHE A 132 -8.22 12.23 3.57
CA PHE A 132 -7.48 10.98 3.57
C PHE A 132 -8.42 9.79 3.78
N ILE A 133 -8.19 8.75 2.97
CA ILE A 133 -8.60 7.39 3.25
C ILE A 133 -7.40 6.71 3.91
N VAL A 134 -7.64 6.07 5.05
CA VAL A 134 -6.60 5.34 5.79
C VAL A 134 -6.75 3.86 5.49
N LEU A 135 -5.74 3.24 4.91
CA LEU A 135 -5.73 1.82 4.57
C LEU A 135 -4.75 1.09 5.49
N ARG A 136 -5.21 0.00 6.10
CA ARG A 136 -4.41 -0.79 7.05
C ARG A 136 -4.36 -2.25 6.64
N GLY A 137 -3.14 -2.77 6.57
CA GLY A 137 -2.86 -4.20 6.40
C GLY A 137 -3.30 -5.05 7.58
N ASN A 138 -2.99 -6.33 7.55
CA ASN A 138 -3.21 -7.26 8.66
C ASN A 138 -2.13 -8.34 8.64
N GLU A 139 -2.28 -9.36 9.49
CA GLU A 139 -1.33 -10.48 9.59
C GLU A 139 -1.08 -11.22 8.27
N ARG A 140 -2.02 -11.14 7.30
CA ARG A 140 -1.89 -11.78 5.99
C ARG A 140 -1.38 -10.83 4.90
N LEU A 141 -1.73 -9.56 4.98
CA LEU A 141 -1.34 -8.54 3.99
C LEU A 141 -0.54 -7.44 4.67
N ASP A 142 0.76 -7.45 4.43
CA ASP A 142 1.69 -6.45 4.94
C ASP A 142 1.38 -5.05 4.38
N ALA A 143 1.70 -4.02 5.16
CA ALA A 143 1.49 -2.63 4.78
C ALA A 143 2.16 -2.26 3.46
N THR A 144 3.31 -2.86 3.12
CA THR A 144 4.00 -2.65 1.84
C THR A 144 3.15 -3.08 0.65
N TYR A 145 2.45 -4.21 0.74
CA TYR A 145 1.51 -4.64 -0.30
C TYR A 145 0.35 -3.65 -0.41
N VAL A 146 -0.21 -3.21 0.72
CA VAL A 146 -1.29 -2.21 0.75
C VAL A 146 -0.85 -0.89 0.12
N ALA A 147 0.40 -0.47 0.35
CA ALA A 147 0.97 0.73 -0.23
C ALA A 147 1.07 0.61 -1.76
N CYS A 148 1.55 -0.53 -2.26
CA CYS A 148 1.56 -0.84 -3.70
C CYS A 148 0.15 -0.83 -4.29
N LEU A 149 -0.82 -1.45 -3.62
CA LEU A 149 -2.22 -1.48 -4.06
C LEU A 149 -2.82 -0.07 -4.14
N ALA A 150 -2.58 0.79 -3.15
CA ALA A 150 -3.06 2.17 -3.15
C ALA A 150 -2.54 3.00 -4.34
N ARG A 151 -1.39 2.60 -4.89
CA ARG A 151 -0.73 3.19 -6.08
C ARG A 151 -1.00 2.44 -7.37
N ASP A 152 -1.77 1.38 -7.35
CA ASP A 152 -2.24 0.75 -8.58
C ASP A 152 -3.23 1.67 -9.30
N GLU A 153 -3.10 1.79 -10.62
CA GLU A 153 -3.95 2.69 -11.41
C GLU A 153 -5.40 2.21 -11.42
N SER A 154 -5.63 0.91 -11.59
CA SER A 154 -6.97 0.33 -11.62
C SER A 154 -7.67 0.51 -10.28
N PHE A 155 -6.94 0.34 -9.17
CA PHE A 155 -7.45 0.61 -7.84
C PHE A 155 -7.86 2.08 -7.65
N ARG A 156 -7.02 3.04 -8.06
CA ARG A 156 -7.35 4.47 -7.92
C ARG A 156 -8.51 4.89 -8.80
N LEU A 157 -8.61 4.34 -10.02
CA LEU A 157 -9.74 4.59 -10.91
C LEU A 157 -11.05 4.05 -10.33
N HIS A 158 -11.02 2.93 -9.61
CA HIS A 158 -12.19 2.40 -8.90
C HIS A 158 -12.58 3.23 -7.67
N ALA A 159 -11.61 3.93 -7.06
CA ALA A 159 -11.83 4.77 -5.88
C ALA A 159 -12.30 6.21 -6.20
N MET A 160 -12.35 6.58 -7.48
CA MET A 160 -12.89 7.87 -7.96
C MET A 160 -14.42 7.87 -7.96
#